data_AF-A0A8T2R2K4-F1
#
_entry.id   AF-A0A8T2R2K4-F1
#
_cell.length_a   1.000
_cell.length_b   1.000
_cell.length_c   1.000
_cell.angle_alpha   90.00
_cell.angle_beta   90.00
_cell.angle_gamma   90.00
#
_symmetry.space_group_name_H-M   'P 1'
#
loop_
_entity.id
_entity.type
_entity.pdbx_description
1 polymer ?
#
loop_
_entity_poly.entity_id
_entity_poly.type
_entity_poly.pdbx_seq_one_letter_code
_entity_poly.pdbx_strand_id
1 'polypeptide(L)'
;MEESCTISAQEGCHYLLSALACWESFSYILSARRMHSSFLYSEEASENCLIEFRVAARNARRAGFDGVEIHGGHGYLVDQFFKDGINDRTDVYGGSIENRCRFALEVIHAVASQMGEERTAIRISPVIDHLGAVDSNPEALFFHLISELNRKRLAYVHMTEPRFNNKGADGLVDTRENCSKFREAYDGLLMLSGGFTRESGLEAIRNGAADMVSYGRLFISNPDLPLRFVIEANLNAYDRSTFYTHDQYVGYLDYPKLKSEEIRQGWSKQTQKKKVRSGLPHHPKLNIQPFSSAMCGRMLASPLAMRASPHSHVASPQTPLLVCSPSNP
;
A
#
# COMPACT_ATOMS: atom_id res chain seq x y z
N MET A 1 -5.93 16.30 -48.00
CA MET A 1 -5.07 15.22 -48.52
C MET A 1 -4.06 14.92 -47.43
N GLU A 2 -4.17 13.71 -46.92
CA GLU A 2 -3.41 13.15 -45.82
C GLU A 2 -1.93 13.02 -46.17
N GLU A 3 -1.04 13.34 -45.24
CA GLU A 3 0.23 12.64 -45.12
C GLU A 3 0.38 12.16 -43.68
N SER A 4 0.43 10.84 -43.58
CA SER A 4 0.53 10.01 -42.39
C SER A 4 1.91 10.14 -41.73
N CYS A 5 1.94 10.40 -40.42
CA CYS A 5 3.10 10.10 -39.58
C CYS A 5 2.70 9.01 -38.59
N THR A 6 3.08 7.78 -38.93
CA THR A 6 3.05 6.60 -38.05
C THR A 6 4.02 6.82 -36.89
N ILE A 7 3.49 6.90 -35.65
CA ILE A 7 4.31 6.85 -34.44
C ILE A 7 4.15 5.46 -33.82
N SER A 8 5.26 4.73 -33.88
CA SER A 8 5.53 3.46 -33.23
C SER A 8 5.30 3.53 -31.72
N ALA A 9 4.49 2.61 -31.19
CA ALA A 9 4.33 2.39 -29.75
C ALA A 9 5.58 1.70 -29.18
N GLN A 10 6.36 2.42 -28.37
CA GLN A 10 7.44 1.84 -27.58
C GLN A 10 7.43 2.40 -26.15
N GLU A 11 7.58 1.44 -25.23
CA GLU A 11 7.99 1.52 -23.81
C GLU A 11 6.91 1.86 -22.76
N GLY A 12 6.71 0.87 -21.87
CA GLY A 12 5.64 0.80 -20.89
C GLY A 12 5.95 1.52 -19.58
N CYS A 13 4.90 2.12 -19.02
CA CYS A 13 4.88 2.63 -17.66
C CYS A 13 4.20 1.61 -16.73
N HIS A 14 4.91 1.19 -15.69
CA HIS A 14 4.39 0.34 -14.62
C HIS A 14 3.54 1.16 -13.65
N TYR A 15 2.28 0.78 -13.43
CA TYR A 15 1.38 1.43 -12.48
C TYR A 15 0.70 0.36 -11.62
N LEU A 16 1.21 0.16 -10.40
CA LEU A 16 0.52 -0.61 -9.37
C LEU A 16 -0.67 0.22 -8.82
N LEU A 17 -1.84 0.07 -9.45
CA LEU A 17 -3.12 0.40 -8.82
C LEU A 17 -3.50 -0.75 -7.89
N SER A 18 -3.53 -0.52 -6.58
CA SER A 18 -4.18 -1.43 -5.64
C SER A 18 -5.71 -1.31 -5.82
N ALA A 19 -6.32 -2.19 -6.61
CA ALA A 19 -7.77 -2.32 -6.61
C ALA A 19 -8.23 -2.97 -5.31
N LEU A 20 -9.06 -2.25 -4.55
CA LEU A 20 -9.90 -2.83 -3.49
C LEU A 20 -11.00 -3.68 -4.15
N ALA A 21 -10.63 -4.86 -4.66
CA ALA A 21 -11.57 -5.88 -5.09
C ALA A 21 -12.04 -6.67 -3.86
N CYS A 22 -12.76 -6.02 -2.94
CA CYS A 22 -13.45 -6.70 -1.84
C CYS A 22 -14.62 -5.90 -1.25
N TRP A 23 -15.27 -5.02 -2.04
CA TRP A 23 -16.44 -4.28 -1.54
C TRP A 23 -17.76 -5.01 -1.80
N GLU A 24 -17.90 -5.73 -2.91
CA GLU A 24 -19.17 -6.41 -3.23
C GLU A 24 -19.43 -7.64 -2.34
N SER A 25 -18.40 -8.37 -1.88
CA SER A 25 -18.56 -9.42 -0.87
C SER A 25 -18.95 -8.87 0.51
N PHE A 26 -18.65 -7.59 0.79
CA PHE A 26 -18.95 -6.95 2.09
C PHE A 26 -20.44 -6.66 2.29
N SER A 27 -21.18 -6.39 1.20
CA SER A 27 -22.65 -6.25 1.27
C SER A 27 -23.35 -7.58 1.58
N TYR A 28 -22.76 -8.71 1.18
CA TYR A 28 -23.29 -10.03 1.54
C TYR A 28 -23.05 -10.36 3.02
N ILE A 29 -21.87 -10.01 3.55
CA ILE A 29 -21.49 -10.25 4.95
C ILE A 29 -22.24 -9.33 5.93
N LEU A 30 -22.54 -8.07 5.57
CA LEU A 30 -23.29 -7.15 6.44
C LEU A 30 -24.82 -7.26 6.32
N SER A 31 -25.35 -7.74 5.20
CA SER A 31 -26.77 -8.13 5.12
C SER A 31 -27.09 -9.35 6.00
N ALA A 32 -26.07 -10.07 6.47
CA ALA A 32 -26.18 -11.27 7.29
C ALA A 32 -26.32 -10.99 8.80
N ARG A 33 -26.69 -9.78 9.23
CA ARG A 33 -27.14 -9.53 10.63
C ARG A 33 -28.42 -10.30 11.04
N ARG A 34 -28.92 -11.16 10.15
CA ARG A 34 -30.01 -12.13 10.41
C ARG A 34 -29.64 -13.59 10.15
N MET A 35 -28.39 -13.91 9.82
CA MET A 35 -27.91 -15.30 9.77
C MET A 35 -27.14 -15.61 11.05
N HIS A 36 -27.51 -16.71 11.70
CA HIS A 36 -26.88 -17.16 12.93
C HIS A 36 -25.34 -17.20 12.82
N SER A 37 -24.69 -16.64 13.84
CA SER A 37 -23.24 -16.59 14.06
C SER A 37 -22.48 -17.86 13.64
N SER A 38 -23.08 -19.03 13.80
CA SER A 38 -22.49 -20.34 13.50
C SER A 38 -22.14 -20.58 12.02
N PHE A 39 -22.81 -19.94 11.06
CA PHE A 39 -22.63 -20.24 9.63
C PHE A 39 -21.42 -19.53 8.99
N LEU A 40 -21.08 -18.33 9.46
CA LEU A 40 -19.91 -17.58 8.98
C LEU A 40 -18.58 -18.20 9.40
N TYR A 41 -18.63 -19.17 10.33
CA TYR A 41 -17.48 -19.78 10.95
C TYR A 41 -17.33 -21.28 10.60
N SER A 42 -18.01 -21.83 9.60
CA SER A 42 -17.73 -23.19 9.16
C SER A 42 -16.43 -23.28 8.34
N GLU A 43 -15.82 -24.46 8.28
CA GLU A 43 -14.72 -24.73 7.34
C GLU A 43 -15.17 -24.46 5.89
N GLU A 44 -16.41 -24.82 5.54
CA GLU A 44 -17.03 -24.53 4.24
C GLU A 44 -17.09 -23.02 3.92
N ALA A 45 -17.42 -22.17 4.91
CA ALA A 45 -17.42 -20.72 4.72
C ALA A 45 -16.01 -20.19 4.43
N SER A 46 -14.99 -20.77 5.09
CA SER A 46 -13.58 -20.43 4.85
C SER A 46 -13.14 -20.85 3.45
N GLU A 47 -13.51 -22.06 3.00
CA GLU A 47 -13.26 -22.53 1.64
C GLU A 47 -13.93 -21.65 0.57
N ASN A 48 -15.18 -21.24 0.79
CA ASN A 48 -15.88 -20.33 -0.10
C ASN A 48 -15.17 -18.97 -0.20
N CYS A 49 -14.68 -18.42 0.93
CA CYS A 49 -13.88 -17.20 0.91
C CYS A 49 -12.60 -17.36 0.07
N LEU A 50 -11.89 -18.50 0.19
CA LEU A 50 -10.70 -18.78 -0.63
C LEU A 50 -11.03 -18.83 -2.13
N ILE A 51 -12.18 -19.40 -2.49
CA ILE A 51 -12.68 -19.39 -3.87
C ILE A 51 -12.91 -17.96 -4.36
N GLU A 52 -13.52 -17.09 -3.54
CA GLU A 52 -13.76 -15.69 -3.89
C GLU A 52 -12.45 -14.91 -4.10
N PHE A 53 -11.48 -15.04 -3.19
CA PHE A 53 -10.15 -14.43 -3.35
C PHE A 53 -9.46 -14.86 -4.65
N ARG A 54 -9.53 -16.16 -4.98
CA ARG A 54 -8.99 -16.70 -6.23
C ARG A 54 -9.70 -16.09 -7.45
N VAL A 55 -11.03 -16.01 -7.43
CA VAL A 55 -11.81 -15.43 -8.53
C VAL A 55 -11.48 -13.94 -8.69
N ALA A 56 -11.37 -13.19 -7.59
CA ALA A 56 -10.99 -11.78 -7.60
C ALA A 56 -9.60 -11.58 -8.21
N ALA A 57 -8.60 -12.37 -7.79
CA ALA A 57 -7.24 -12.32 -8.33
C ALA A 57 -7.21 -12.63 -9.84
N ARG A 58 -7.95 -13.65 -10.29
CA ARG A 58 -8.09 -13.97 -11.71
C ARG A 58 -8.71 -12.81 -12.50
N ASN A 59 -9.72 -12.16 -11.94
CA ASN A 59 -10.38 -11.02 -12.57
C ASN A 59 -9.45 -9.81 -12.64
N ALA A 60 -8.69 -9.52 -11.59
CA ALA A 60 -7.65 -8.48 -11.60
C ALA A 60 -6.61 -8.74 -12.70
N ARG A 61 -6.13 -9.99 -12.83
CA ARG A 61 -5.23 -10.36 -13.94
C ARG A 61 -5.84 -10.07 -15.31
N ARG A 62 -7.10 -10.48 -15.51
CA ARG A 62 -7.82 -10.28 -16.78
C ARG A 62 -8.06 -8.80 -17.10
N ALA A 63 -8.23 -7.96 -16.08
CA ALA A 63 -8.37 -6.52 -16.22
C ALA A 63 -7.03 -5.79 -16.47
N GLY A 64 -5.90 -6.50 -16.42
CA GLY A 64 -4.58 -5.94 -16.72
C GLY A 64 -3.85 -5.32 -15.52
N PHE A 65 -4.24 -5.66 -14.28
CA PHE A 65 -3.50 -5.22 -13.10
C PHE A 65 -2.09 -5.83 -13.05
N ASP A 66 -1.09 -5.01 -12.69
CA ASP A 66 0.31 -5.44 -12.56
C ASP A 66 0.51 -6.44 -11.41
N GLY A 67 -0.28 -6.32 -10.35
CA GLY A 67 -0.23 -7.15 -9.15
C GLY A 67 -1.46 -6.95 -8.27
N VAL A 68 -1.51 -7.68 -7.16
CA VAL A 68 -2.59 -7.58 -6.16
C VAL A 68 -2.00 -7.51 -4.75
N GLU A 69 -2.64 -6.73 -3.88
CA GLU A 69 -2.31 -6.66 -2.46
C GLU A 69 -3.46 -7.25 -1.64
N ILE A 70 -3.18 -8.32 -0.90
CA ILE A 70 -4.14 -8.94 0.03
C ILE A 70 -4.26 -8.04 1.26
N HIS A 71 -5.48 -7.71 1.64
CA HIS A 71 -5.72 -6.91 2.84
C HIS A 71 -5.80 -7.81 4.09
N GLY A 72 -4.68 -7.90 4.82
CA GLY A 72 -4.52 -8.65 6.08
C GLY A 72 -4.29 -7.76 7.31
N GLY A 73 -4.99 -6.63 7.42
CA GLY A 73 -4.80 -5.68 8.51
C GLY A 73 -6.05 -4.87 8.81
N HIS A 74 -5.94 -3.90 9.71
CA HIS A 74 -6.97 -2.92 10.09
C HIS A 74 -8.29 -3.55 10.56
N GLY A 75 -8.26 -4.74 11.14
CA GLY A 75 -9.42 -5.43 11.69
C GLY A 75 -10.43 -5.95 10.66
N TYR A 76 -10.05 -6.05 9.39
CA TYR A 76 -10.85 -6.75 8.37
C TYR A 76 -10.65 -8.26 8.41
N LEU A 77 -11.39 -9.01 7.61
CA LEU A 77 -11.52 -10.47 7.68
C LEU A 77 -10.22 -11.22 7.96
N VAL A 78 -9.17 -11.04 7.14
CA VAL A 78 -7.89 -11.76 7.32
C VAL A 78 -7.22 -11.38 8.66
N ASP A 79 -7.32 -10.12 9.10
CA ASP A 79 -6.80 -9.68 10.41
C ASP A 79 -7.64 -10.20 11.59
N GLN A 80 -8.94 -10.42 11.36
CA GLN A 80 -9.83 -11.06 12.35
C GLN A 80 -9.43 -12.51 12.59
N PHE A 81 -8.94 -13.24 11.57
CA PHE A 81 -8.38 -14.58 11.77
C PHE A 81 -7.06 -14.54 12.54
N PHE A 82 -6.21 -13.53 12.32
CA PHE A 82 -4.95 -13.41 13.04
C PHE A 82 -5.14 -13.24 14.54
N LYS A 83 -6.10 -12.39 14.96
CA LYS A 83 -6.13 -11.84 16.32
C LYS A 83 -7.14 -12.53 17.24
N ASP A 84 -6.68 -12.96 18.42
CA ASP A 84 -7.46 -13.80 19.37
C ASP A 84 -8.55 -13.04 20.13
N GLY A 85 -8.56 -11.70 20.09
CA GLY A 85 -9.67 -10.90 20.60
C GLY A 85 -10.96 -11.07 19.80
N ILE A 86 -10.87 -11.56 18.56
CA ILE A 86 -12.02 -11.90 17.71
C ILE A 86 -12.05 -13.40 17.36
N ASN A 87 -10.89 -13.99 17.03
CA ASN A 87 -10.82 -15.39 16.67
C ASN A 87 -10.84 -16.30 17.92
N ASP A 88 -12.04 -16.68 18.32
CA ASP A 88 -12.32 -17.65 19.39
C ASP A 88 -12.54 -19.09 18.88
N ARG A 89 -12.15 -19.36 17.63
CA ARG A 89 -12.34 -20.67 17.00
C ARG A 89 -11.49 -21.75 17.68
N THR A 90 -12.01 -22.97 17.66
CA THR A 90 -11.35 -24.17 18.21
C THR A 90 -10.97 -25.19 17.13
N ASP A 91 -11.17 -24.84 15.86
CA ASP A 91 -10.82 -25.68 14.71
C ASP A 91 -9.43 -25.35 14.14
N VAL A 92 -9.14 -25.82 12.93
CA VAL A 92 -7.82 -25.65 12.29
C VAL A 92 -7.46 -24.19 11.96
N TYR A 93 -8.40 -23.25 12.11
CA TYR A 93 -8.18 -21.83 11.87
C TYR A 93 -8.14 -20.96 13.15
N GLY A 94 -8.19 -21.56 14.34
CA GLY A 94 -8.09 -20.85 15.61
C GLY A 94 -7.26 -21.55 16.69
N GLY A 95 -7.24 -20.95 17.88
CA GLY A 95 -6.42 -21.40 18.99
C GLY A 95 -4.95 -20.99 18.83
N SER A 96 -4.13 -21.85 18.22
CA SER A 96 -2.69 -21.60 18.11
C SER A 96 -2.35 -20.49 17.09
N ILE A 97 -1.18 -19.86 17.22
CA ILE A 97 -0.70 -18.85 16.26
C ILE A 97 -0.65 -19.42 14.84
N GLU A 98 -0.18 -20.66 14.68
CA GLU A 98 -0.09 -21.35 13.39
C GLU A 98 -1.47 -21.48 12.73
N ASN A 99 -2.48 -21.89 13.50
CA ASN A 99 -3.85 -22.03 13.00
C ASN A 99 -4.46 -20.68 12.65
N ARG A 100 -4.24 -19.66 13.47
CA ARG A 100 -4.70 -18.29 13.19
C ARG A 100 -4.07 -17.68 11.94
N CYS A 101 -2.81 -18.03 11.64
CA CYS A 101 -2.15 -17.61 10.40
C CYS A 101 -2.57 -18.43 9.17
N ARG A 102 -3.13 -19.64 9.35
CA ARG A 102 -3.45 -20.59 8.26
C ARG A 102 -4.29 -19.95 7.16
N PHE A 103 -5.39 -19.29 7.53
CA PHE A 103 -6.30 -18.69 6.57
C PHE A 103 -5.59 -17.68 5.66
N ALA A 104 -4.75 -16.81 6.21
CA ALA A 104 -4.01 -15.84 5.41
C ALA A 104 -3.01 -16.50 4.46
N LEU A 105 -2.33 -17.56 4.91
CA LEU A 105 -1.38 -18.30 4.08
C LEU A 105 -2.08 -19.03 2.93
N GLU A 106 -3.29 -19.53 3.16
CA GLU A 106 -4.14 -20.12 2.12
C GLU A 106 -4.68 -19.08 1.14
N VAL A 107 -5.10 -17.90 1.63
CA VAL A 107 -5.47 -16.75 0.78
C VAL A 107 -4.30 -16.35 -0.11
N ILE A 108 -3.09 -16.23 0.45
CA ILE A 108 -1.87 -15.94 -0.31
C ILE A 108 -1.66 -16.98 -1.41
N HIS A 109 -1.77 -18.27 -1.07
CA HIS A 109 -1.61 -19.35 -2.05
C HIS A 109 -2.67 -19.27 -3.16
N ALA A 110 -3.94 -19.10 -2.80
CA ALA A 110 -5.05 -19.02 -3.74
C ALA A 110 -4.89 -17.84 -4.71
N VAL A 111 -4.49 -16.67 -4.20
CA VAL A 111 -4.24 -15.46 -5.00
C VAL A 111 -3.00 -15.63 -5.88
N ALA A 112 -1.89 -16.11 -5.32
CA ALA A 112 -0.65 -16.33 -6.05
C ALA A 112 -0.80 -17.38 -7.17
N SER A 113 -1.68 -18.38 -7.00
CA SER A 113 -2.00 -19.35 -8.07
C SER A 113 -2.57 -18.69 -9.34
N GLN A 114 -3.17 -17.50 -9.20
CA GLN A 114 -3.73 -16.75 -10.32
C GLN A 114 -2.78 -15.63 -10.79
N MET A 115 -2.17 -14.89 -9.87
CA MET A 115 -1.35 -13.71 -10.18
C MET A 115 0.15 -13.98 -10.34
N GLY A 116 0.68 -15.07 -9.78
CA GLY A 116 2.12 -15.26 -9.53
C GLY A 116 2.52 -14.71 -8.16
N GLU A 117 3.49 -15.36 -7.49
CA GLU A 117 3.94 -14.93 -6.16
C GLU A 117 4.60 -13.54 -6.21
N GLU A 118 5.41 -13.29 -7.23
CA GLU A 118 6.15 -12.05 -7.45
C GLU A 118 5.26 -10.85 -7.80
N ARG A 119 3.96 -11.10 -8.02
CA ARG A 119 2.91 -10.09 -8.26
C ARG A 119 1.85 -10.07 -7.15
N THR A 120 2.08 -10.83 -6.08
CA THR A 120 1.20 -10.89 -4.91
C THR A 120 1.88 -10.24 -3.73
N ALA A 121 1.21 -9.29 -3.10
CA ALA A 121 1.64 -8.65 -1.86
C ALA A 121 0.61 -8.89 -0.75
N ILE A 122 1.00 -8.66 0.50
CA ILE A 122 0.08 -8.62 1.64
C ILE A 122 0.32 -7.37 2.47
N ARG A 123 -0.77 -6.72 2.88
CA ARG A 123 -0.75 -5.62 3.84
C ARG A 123 -1.19 -6.10 5.20
N ILE A 124 -0.38 -5.84 6.22
CA ILE A 124 -0.61 -6.22 7.62
C ILE A 124 -0.49 -5.01 8.55
N SER A 125 -1.07 -5.11 9.74
CA SER A 125 -1.03 -4.03 10.74
C SER A 125 -0.64 -4.55 12.13
N PRO A 126 0.66 -4.87 12.35
CA PRO A 126 1.11 -5.61 13.52
C PRO A 126 0.90 -4.91 14.86
N VAL A 127 0.87 -3.59 14.84
CA VAL A 127 0.86 -2.70 16.01
C VAL A 127 -0.37 -1.79 16.04
N ILE A 128 -1.43 -2.18 15.31
CA ILE A 128 -2.69 -1.41 15.25
C ILE A 128 -3.84 -2.30 15.71
N ASP A 129 -4.55 -1.85 16.73
CA ASP A 129 -5.83 -2.41 17.15
C ASP A 129 -6.97 -1.59 16.53
N HIS A 130 -7.82 -2.25 15.73
CA HIS A 130 -8.92 -1.58 15.03
C HIS A 130 -10.12 -2.51 14.87
N LEU A 131 -11.33 -1.95 14.88
CA LEU A 131 -12.60 -2.69 14.74
C LEU A 131 -12.74 -3.89 15.71
N GLY A 132 -12.17 -3.78 16.91
CA GLY A 132 -12.18 -4.85 17.92
C GLY A 132 -11.13 -5.94 17.72
N ALA A 133 -10.37 -5.91 16.62
CA ALA A 133 -9.30 -6.86 16.36
C ALA A 133 -8.08 -6.49 17.22
N VAL A 134 -8.01 -7.12 18.39
CA VAL A 134 -6.92 -7.01 19.38
C VAL A 134 -6.27 -8.37 19.57
N ASP A 135 -4.97 -8.40 19.87
CA ASP A 135 -4.23 -9.65 20.09
C ASP A 135 -3.58 -9.67 21.47
N SER A 136 -3.58 -10.83 22.13
CA SER A 136 -2.92 -11.02 23.43
C SER A 136 -1.40 -11.00 23.34
N ASN A 137 -0.80 -11.40 22.21
CA ASN A 137 0.65 -11.39 21.98
C ASN A 137 0.98 -11.09 20.49
N PRO A 138 0.77 -9.84 20.04
CA PRO A 138 0.92 -9.46 18.64
C PRO A 138 2.36 -9.67 18.15
N GLU A 139 3.34 -9.54 19.03
CA GLU A 139 4.75 -9.73 18.66
C GLU A 139 5.04 -11.17 18.23
N ALA A 140 4.65 -12.16 19.04
CA ALA A 140 4.83 -13.57 18.70
C ALA A 140 4.05 -13.94 17.43
N LEU A 141 2.81 -13.45 17.30
CA LEU A 141 1.96 -13.66 16.13
C LEU A 141 2.61 -13.16 14.83
N PHE A 142 3.04 -11.90 14.81
CA PHE A 142 3.57 -11.31 13.59
C PHE A 142 5.00 -11.77 13.27
N PHE A 143 5.82 -12.15 14.26
CA PHE A 143 7.10 -12.83 13.98
C PHE A 143 6.89 -14.21 13.35
N HIS A 144 5.91 -14.98 13.84
CA HIS A 144 5.56 -16.25 13.21
C HIS A 144 5.07 -16.05 11.76
N LEU A 145 4.15 -15.10 11.55
CA LEU A 145 3.66 -14.79 10.21
C LEU A 145 4.80 -14.39 9.28
N ILE A 146 5.69 -13.49 9.71
CA ILE A 146 6.85 -13.05 8.90
C ILE A 146 7.77 -14.21 8.54
N SER A 147 8.02 -15.14 9.47
CA SER A 147 8.78 -16.36 9.19
C SER A 147 8.14 -17.17 8.05
N GLU A 148 6.82 -17.33 8.06
CA GLU A 148 6.09 -17.99 6.98
C GLU A 148 6.09 -17.21 5.66
N LEU A 149 6.06 -15.86 5.73
CA LEU A 149 6.11 -14.99 4.56
C LEU A 149 7.51 -15.00 3.90
N ASN A 150 8.60 -15.13 4.66
CA ASN A 150 9.96 -15.27 4.12
C ASN A 150 10.16 -16.53 3.28
N ARG A 151 9.31 -17.55 3.47
CA ARG A 151 9.31 -18.78 2.67
C ARG A 151 8.66 -18.60 1.29
N LYS A 152 8.12 -17.42 0.99
CA LYS A 152 7.38 -17.08 -0.23
C LYS A 152 8.11 -15.98 -0.98
N ARG A 153 7.91 -15.90 -2.30
CA ARG A 153 8.51 -14.86 -3.14
C ARG A 153 7.53 -13.73 -3.43
N LEU A 154 6.97 -13.15 -2.36
CA LEU A 154 6.00 -12.06 -2.48
C LEU A 154 6.60 -10.81 -3.11
N ALA A 155 5.77 -10.05 -3.83
CA ALA A 155 6.14 -8.76 -4.40
C ALA A 155 6.66 -7.80 -3.33
N TYR A 156 5.94 -7.72 -2.20
CA TYR A 156 6.33 -6.99 -1.00
C TYR A 156 5.41 -7.34 0.18
N VAL A 157 5.86 -7.02 1.39
CA VAL A 157 4.99 -6.92 2.58
C VAL A 157 4.79 -5.45 2.90
N HIS A 158 3.55 -5.06 3.18
CA HIS A 158 3.18 -3.70 3.49
C HIS A 158 2.72 -3.61 4.95
N MET A 159 3.49 -2.94 5.80
CA MET A 159 3.15 -2.74 7.21
C MET A 159 2.64 -1.32 7.45
N THR A 160 1.53 -1.21 8.17
CA THR A 160 1.02 0.09 8.61
C THR A 160 1.57 0.42 10.01
N GLU A 161 2.34 1.51 10.10
CA GLU A 161 2.79 2.12 11.35
C GLU A 161 1.61 2.72 12.13
N PRO A 162 1.62 2.61 13.47
CA PRO A 162 0.62 3.26 14.28
C PRO A 162 0.96 4.75 14.33
N ARG A 163 0.00 5.59 13.91
CA ARG A 163 0.09 7.04 14.22
C ARG A 163 -0.47 7.33 15.61
N PHE A 164 -1.44 6.52 16.02
CA PHE A 164 -2.11 6.49 17.31
C PHE A 164 -2.62 5.06 17.52
N ASN A 165 -2.64 4.55 18.75
CA ASN A 165 -3.32 3.30 19.09
C ASN A 165 -4.45 3.52 20.12
N ASN A 166 -5.35 2.54 20.25
CA ASN A 166 -6.53 2.64 21.10
C ASN A 166 -6.27 2.45 22.61
N LYS A 167 -5.01 2.61 23.07
CA LYS A 167 -4.63 2.37 24.48
C LYS A 167 -4.76 3.62 25.38
N GLY A 168 -5.39 4.69 24.90
CA GLY A 168 -5.53 5.98 25.61
C GLY A 168 -6.83 6.17 26.37
N ALA A 169 -6.83 7.08 27.36
CA ALA A 169 -8.04 7.52 28.07
C ALA A 169 -9.11 8.08 27.11
N ASP A 170 -8.69 8.72 26.02
CA ASP A 170 -9.56 9.24 24.95
C ASP A 170 -9.59 8.33 23.70
N GLY A 171 -9.06 7.11 23.80
CA GLY A 171 -9.07 6.12 22.73
C GLY A 171 -8.03 6.32 21.63
N LEU A 172 -7.10 7.29 21.72
CA LEU A 172 -5.96 7.44 20.81
C LEU A 172 -4.73 7.98 21.57
N VAL A 173 -3.62 7.22 21.58
CA VAL A 173 -2.32 7.65 22.15
C VAL A 173 -1.21 7.47 21.10
N ASP A 174 -0.31 8.45 21.02
CA ASP A 174 0.92 8.37 20.24
C ASP A 174 1.87 7.33 20.86
N THR A 175 2.31 6.36 20.07
CA THR A 175 3.01 5.17 20.59
C THR A 175 4.44 5.11 20.14
N ARG A 176 5.31 4.70 21.06
CA ARG A 176 6.70 4.33 20.73
C ARG A 176 6.79 2.97 20.02
N GLU A 177 5.75 2.15 20.08
CA GLU A 177 5.64 0.91 19.31
C GLU A 177 5.55 1.26 17.83
N ASN A 178 6.42 0.66 17.02
CA ASN A 178 6.46 0.84 15.58
C ASN A 178 6.83 -0.50 14.92
N CYS A 179 6.75 -0.56 13.59
CA CYS A 179 7.04 -1.79 12.85
C CYS A 179 8.55 -2.06 12.68
N SER A 180 9.45 -1.21 13.22
CA SER A 180 10.90 -1.34 13.00
C SER A 180 11.45 -2.69 13.46
N LYS A 181 10.93 -3.25 14.56
CA LYS A 181 11.32 -4.59 15.06
C LYS A 181 11.04 -5.72 14.07
N PHE A 182 10.10 -5.54 13.15
CA PHE A 182 9.77 -6.52 12.14
C PHE A 182 10.62 -6.39 10.87
N ARG A 183 11.30 -5.26 10.67
CA ARG A 183 12.22 -5.07 9.53
C ARG A 183 13.37 -6.06 9.57
N GLU A 184 13.96 -6.29 10.74
CA GLU A 184 15.08 -7.23 10.90
C GLU A 184 14.67 -8.68 10.64
N ALA A 185 13.38 -9.02 10.81
CA ALA A 185 12.88 -10.36 10.62
C ALA A 185 12.42 -10.65 9.18
N TYR A 186 12.10 -9.64 8.37
CA TYR A 186 11.60 -9.84 7.01
C TYR A 186 12.69 -9.55 5.96
N ASP A 187 12.97 -10.54 5.12
CA ASP A 187 14.07 -10.50 4.14
C ASP A 187 13.67 -9.87 2.80
N GLY A 188 12.37 -9.82 2.52
CA GLY A 188 11.84 -9.28 1.26
C GLY A 188 11.72 -7.76 1.23
N LEU A 189 11.06 -7.26 0.18
CA LEU A 189 10.75 -5.84 0.03
C LEU A 189 9.69 -5.40 1.05
N LEU A 190 10.06 -4.47 1.94
CA LEU A 190 9.15 -3.94 2.96
C LEU A 190 8.67 -2.54 2.59
N MET A 191 7.35 -2.37 2.56
CA MET A 191 6.70 -1.07 2.45
C MET A 191 6.16 -0.64 3.80
N LEU A 192 6.48 0.58 4.25
CA LEU A 192 5.85 1.19 5.41
C LEU A 192 4.80 2.23 5.01
N SER A 193 3.75 2.36 5.80
CA SER A 193 2.76 3.44 5.71
C SER A 193 2.39 3.92 7.11
N GLY A 194 1.64 5.02 7.22
CA GLY A 194 1.15 5.49 8.52
C GLY A 194 1.76 6.81 8.97
N GLY A 195 1.28 7.93 8.39
CA GLY A 195 1.61 9.26 8.90
C GLY A 195 2.99 9.82 8.50
N PHE A 196 3.72 9.14 7.61
CA PHE A 196 4.98 9.65 7.08
C PHE A 196 4.84 11.02 6.43
N THR A 197 5.84 11.87 6.71
CA THR A 197 6.14 13.06 5.91
C THR A 197 7.18 12.68 4.85
N ARG A 198 7.57 13.65 4.01
CA ARG A 198 8.71 13.45 3.12
C ARG A 198 9.97 13.14 3.90
N GLU A 199 10.24 13.93 4.94
CA GLU A 199 11.47 13.86 5.73
C GLU A 199 11.55 12.52 6.46
N SER A 200 10.50 12.13 7.18
CA SER A 200 10.50 10.85 7.91
C SER A 200 10.48 9.65 6.97
N GLY A 201 9.86 9.75 5.79
CA GLY A 201 9.90 8.68 4.80
C GLY A 201 11.28 8.50 4.17
N LEU A 202 11.97 9.60 3.85
CA LEU A 202 13.35 9.55 3.38
C LEU A 202 14.30 9.00 4.45
N GLU A 203 14.08 9.35 5.72
CA GLU A 203 14.86 8.82 6.84
C GLU A 203 14.64 7.30 7.02
N ALA A 204 13.39 6.83 6.96
CA ALA A 204 13.08 5.41 7.02
C ALA A 204 13.79 4.59 5.93
N ILE A 205 13.83 5.12 4.70
CA ILE A 205 14.57 4.47 3.60
C ILE A 205 16.08 4.51 3.85
N ARG A 206 16.64 5.67 4.25
CA ARG A 206 18.08 5.82 4.47
C ARG A 206 18.64 4.92 5.56
N ASN A 207 17.88 4.75 6.63
CA ASN A 207 18.28 3.93 7.77
C ASN A 207 17.93 2.45 7.59
N GLY A 208 17.42 2.05 6.42
CA GLY A 208 17.08 0.66 6.11
C GLY A 208 15.80 0.15 6.79
N ALA A 209 15.01 1.02 7.41
CA ALA A 209 13.75 0.63 8.06
C ALA A 209 12.68 0.20 7.04
N ALA A 210 12.75 0.70 5.80
CA ALA A 210 11.83 0.36 4.71
C ALA A 210 12.53 0.41 3.34
N ASP A 211 12.06 -0.40 2.39
CA ASP A 211 12.47 -0.28 0.99
C ASP A 211 11.62 0.76 0.24
N MET A 212 10.38 0.93 0.70
CA MET A 212 9.35 1.80 0.13
C MET A 212 8.51 2.45 1.24
N VAL A 213 8.01 3.65 0.97
CA VAL A 213 7.04 4.32 1.85
C VAL A 213 5.81 4.67 1.03
N SER A 214 4.63 4.34 1.54
CA SER A 214 3.37 4.72 0.91
C SER A 214 2.66 5.83 1.66
N TYR A 215 2.05 6.72 0.87
CA TYR A 215 1.37 7.92 1.37
C TYR A 215 -0.10 7.84 0.94
N GLY A 216 -1.01 7.78 1.91
CA GLY A 216 -2.46 7.81 1.64
C GLY A 216 -2.97 9.25 1.55
N ARG A 217 -3.25 9.87 2.70
CA ARG A 217 -3.83 11.23 2.82
C ARG A 217 -3.16 12.30 1.97
N LEU A 218 -1.82 12.29 1.89
CA LEU A 218 -1.11 13.28 1.08
C LEU A 218 -1.35 13.07 -0.41
N PHE A 219 -1.49 11.83 -0.88
CA PHE A 219 -1.77 11.55 -2.29
C PHE A 219 -3.19 11.92 -2.69
N ILE A 220 -4.16 11.82 -1.77
CA ILE A 220 -5.54 12.29 -2.01
C ILE A 220 -5.51 13.74 -2.49
N SER A 221 -4.84 14.61 -1.73
CA SER A 221 -4.85 16.05 -2.01
C SER A 221 -3.76 16.50 -2.97
N ASN A 222 -2.77 15.66 -3.28
CA ASN A 222 -1.63 16.01 -4.11
C ASN A 222 -1.46 14.96 -5.22
N PRO A 223 -2.17 15.10 -6.36
CA PRO A 223 -2.06 14.14 -7.47
C PRO A 223 -0.64 14.06 -8.06
N ASP A 224 0.19 15.08 -7.84
CA ASP A 224 1.58 15.21 -8.24
C ASP A 224 2.55 15.15 -7.04
N LEU A 225 2.18 14.46 -5.96
CA LEU A 225 2.96 14.33 -4.71
C LEU A 225 4.44 13.95 -4.94
N PRO A 226 4.79 12.97 -5.79
CA PRO A 226 6.20 12.62 -6.00
C PRO A 226 7.02 13.80 -6.52
N LEU A 227 6.46 14.57 -7.46
CA LEU A 227 7.12 15.76 -7.98
C LEU A 227 7.29 16.80 -6.87
N ARG A 228 6.23 17.08 -6.10
CA ARG A 228 6.30 18.02 -4.97
C ARG A 228 7.40 17.65 -3.98
N PHE A 229 7.58 16.37 -3.69
CA PHE A 229 8.67 15.92 -2.83
C PHE A 229 10.05 16.09 -3.47
N VAL A 230 10.20 15.83 -4.76
CA VAL A 230 11.49 16.01 -5.46
C VAL A 230 11.92 17.47 -5.45
N ILE A 231 11.00 18.39 -5.77
CA ILE A 231 11.33 19.82 -5.85
C ILE A 231 11.12 20.59 -4.53
N GLU A 232 10.67 19.92 -3.47
CA GLU A 232 10.34 20.51 -2.18
C GLU A 232 9.29 21.64 -2.30
N ALA A 233 8.24 21.38 -3.08
CA ALA A 233 7.11 22.30 -3.24
C ALA A 233 6.09 22.16 -2.11
N ASN A 234 5.25 23.18 -1.95
CA ASN A 234 4.16 23.17 -0.97
C ASN A 234 3.16 22.06 -1.27
N LEU A 235 2.63 21.43 -0.22
CA LEU A 235 1.59 20.41 -0.31
C LEU A 235 0.22 21.06 -0.16
N ASN A 236 -0.74 20.59 -0.95
CA ASN A 236 -2.14 20.88 -0.76
C ASN A 236 -2.62 20.25 0.55
N ALA A 237 -3.38 21.00 1.34
CA ALA A 237 -4.10 20.45 2.48
C ALA A 237 -5.18 19.48 1.99
N TYR A 238 -5.33 18.35 2.69
CA TYR A 238 -6.45 17.44 2.46
C TYR A 238 -7.67 17.88 3.28
N ASP A 239 -8.86 17.58 2.77
CA ASP A 239 -10.12 17.76 3.47
C ASP A 239 -10.67 16.39 3.87
N ARG A 240 -10.84 16.17 5.18
CA ARG A 240 -11.32 14.88 5.69
C ARG A 240 -12.82 14.70 5.49
N SER A 241 -13.58 15.80 5.33
CA SER A 241 -15.03 15.74 5.14
C SER A 241 -15.41 15.13 3.79
N THR A 242 -14.50 15.17 2.82
CA THR A 242 -14.69 14.66 1.46
C THR A 242 -14.06 13.31 1.18
N PHE A 243 -13.38 12.67 2.15
CA PHE A 243 -12.77 11.33 1.94
C PHE A 243 -13.81 10.27 1.59
N TYR A 244 -15.01 10.37 2.17
CA TYR A 244 -16.12 9.47 1.94
C TYR A 244 -17.35 10.27 1.52
N THR A 245 -17.30 10.82 0.30
CA THR A 245 -18.39 11.58 -0.29
C THR A 245 -19.09 10.78 -1.39
N HIS A 246 -20.31 11.20 -1.74
CA HIS A 246 -20.99 10.74 -2.96
C HIS A 246 -20.71 11.67 -4.15
N ASP A 247 -20.08 12.82 -3.89
CA ASP A 247 -19.64 13.75 -4.93
C ASP A 247 -18.49 13.12 -5.72
N GLN A 248 -18.60 13.13 -7.05
CA GLN A 248 -17.62 12.49 -7.93
C GLN A 248 -16.43 13.40 -8.26
N TYR A 249 -16.49 14.67 -7.89
CA TYR A 249 -15.51 15.67 -8.28
C TYR A 249 -14.87 16.35 -7.06
N VAL A 250 -15.69 16.88 -6.14
CA VAL A 250 -15.24 17.69 -5.01
C VAL A 250 -14.51 16.84 -3.97
N GLY A 251 -13.25 17.18 -3.71
CA GLY A 251 -12.35 16.42 -2.84
C GLY A 251 -11.87 15.10 -3.43
N TYR A 252 -12.06 14.88 -4.74
CA TYR A 252 -11.62 13.68 -5.45
C TYR A 252 -10.76 13.99 -6.68
N LEU A 253 -11.30 14.74 -7.64
CA LEU A 253 -10.62 15.08 -8.90
C LEU A 253 -10.23 16.56 -9.02
N ASP A 254 -10.66 17.39 -8.08
CA ASP A 254 -10.52 18.84 -8.11
C ASP A 254 -9.28 19.39 -7.39
N TYR A 255 -8.47 18.51 -6.78
CA TYR A 255 -7.22 18.92 -6.14
C TYR A 255 -6.22 19.49 -7.16
N PRO A 256 -5.70 20.72 -6.94
CA PRO A 256 -4.89 21.41 -7.94
C PRO A 256 -3.51 20.77 -8.08
N LYS A 257 -3.06 20.57 -9.32
CA LYS A 257 -1.66 20.23 -9.65
C LYS A 257 -0.78 21.48 -9.56
N LEU A 258 0.54 21.27 -9.43
CA LEU A 258 1.53 22.33 -9.58
C LEU A 258 1.41 22.98 -10.95
N LYS A 259 1.49 24.31 -10.99
CA LYS A 259 1.59 25.07 -12.24
C LYS A 259 3.00 24.97 -12.80
N SER A 260 3.14 25.12 -14.13
CA SER A 260 4.43 25.04 -14.82
C SER A 260 5.49 26.01 -14.25
N GLU A 261 5.06 27.17 -13.75
CA GLU A 261 5.95 28.13 -13.08
C GLU A 261 6.51 27.60 -11.76
N GLU A 262 5.66 27.01 -10.92
CA GLU A 262 6.07 26.41 -9.64
C GLU A 262 7.06 25.27 -9.86
N ILE A 263 6.85 24.47 -10.90
CA ILE A 263 7.75 23.39 -11.32
C ILE A 263 9.12 23.96 -11.72
N ARG A 264 9.16 24.97 -12.60
CA ARG A 264 10.42 25.62 -13.04
C ARG A 264 11.19 26.22 -11.87
N GLN A 265 10.51 26.93 -10.98
CA GLN A 265 11.11 27.53 -9.78
C GLN A 265 11.66 26.45 -8.84
N GLY A 266 10.91 25.37 -8.63
CA GLY A 266 11.34 24.23 -7.83
C GLY A 266 12.63 23.59 -8.35
N TRP A 267 12.70 23.30 -9.64
CA TRP A 267 13.90 22.74 -10.26
C TRP A 267 15.11 23.68 -10.21
N SER A 268 14.88 24.99 -10.37
CA SER A 268 15.92 26.01 -10.25
C SER A 268 16.52 26.02 -8.84
N LYS A 269 15.67 25.97 -7.80
CA LYS A 269 16.09 25.86 -6.39
C LYS A 269 16.89 24.58 -6.13
N GLN A 270 16.43 23.43 -6.63
CA GLN A 270 17.14 22.16 -6.46
C GLN A 270 18.53 22.16 -7.12
N THR A 271 18.63 22.73 -8.32
CA THR A 271 19.90 22.84 -9.06
C THR A 271 20.90 23.73 -8.31
N GLN A 272 20.44 24.84 -7.74
CA GLN A 272 21.27 25.74 -6.94
C GLN A 272 21.74 25.07 -5.64
N LYS A 273 20.86 24.34 -4.93
CA LYS A 273 21.24 23.55 -3.73
C LYS A 273 22.33 22.53 -4.04
N LYS A 274 22.26 21.83 -5.19
CA LYS A 274 23.32 20.90 -5.62
C LYS A 274 24.66 21.61 -5.83
N LYS A 275 24.67 22.74 -6.54
CA LYS A 275 25.91 23.52 -6.78
C LYS A 275 26.59 23.98 -5.49
N VAL A 276 25.80 24.41 -4.49
CA VAL A 276 26.32 24.81 -3.18
C VAL A 276 26.94 23.62 -2.45
N ARG A 277 26.31 22.44 -2.48
CA ARG A 277 26.86 21.22 -1.84
C ARG A 277 28.15 20.74 -2.50
N SER A 278 28.29 20.85 -3.82
CA SER A 278 29.53 20.48 -4.54
C SER A 278 30.70 21.45 -4.31
N GLY A 279 30.44 22.65 -3.78
CA GLY A 279 31.47 23.66 -3.46
C GLY A 279 32.06 23.55 -2.04
N LEU A 280 31.62 22.59 -1.22
CA LEU A 280 32.17 22.32 0.11
C LEU A 280 33.39 21.38 -0.01
N PRO A 281 34.47 21.57 0.78
CA PRO A 281 35.70 20.79 0.69
C PRO A 281 35.44 19.29 0.88
N HIS A 282 36.04 18.47 0.02
CA HIS A 282 35.91 17.01 0.04
C HIS A 282 36.47 16.39 1.31
N HIS A 283 35.63 15.70 2.09
CA HIS A 283 36.08 14.68 3.04
C HIS A 283 36.46 13.39 2.28
N PRO A 284 37.33 12.54 2.86
CA PRO A 284 37.93 11.41 2.14
C PRO A 284 36.88 10.43 1.63
N LYS A 285 37.03 10.01 0.38
CA LYS A 285 36.11 9.14 -0.35
C LYS A 285 35.95 7.78 0.33
N LEU A 286 34.74 7.47 0.80
CA LEU A 286 34.31 6.09 1.03
C LEU A 286 34.06 5.45 -0.34
N ASN A 287 34.85 4.42 -0.64
CA ASN A 287 34.84 3.71 -1.91
C ASN A 287 33.66 2.73 -1.91
N ILE A 288 32.54 3.12 -2.54
CA ILE A 288 31.39 2.22 -2.76
C ILE A 288 31.27 2.02 -4.27
N GLN A 289 31.41 0.77 -4.71
CA GLN A 289 31.27 0.39 -6.11
C GLN A 289 29.82 0.57 -6.60
N PRO A 290 29.60 0.97 -7.86
CA PRO A 290 28.26 1.18 -8.40
C PRO A 290 27.58 -0.15 -8.71
N PHE A 291 26.46 -0.44 -8.05
CA PHE A 291 25.52 -1.48 -8.46
C PHE A 291 24.67 -1.00 -9.65
N SER A 292 24.44 -1.92 -10.58
CA SER A 292 23.79 -1.70 -11.88
C SER A 292 22.36 -1.16 -11.77
N SER A 293 21.98 -0.38 -12.77
CA SER A 293 20.66 0.22 -12.99
C SER A 293 19.50 -0.78 -13.00
N ALA A 294 18.55 -0.63 -12.07
CA ALA A 294 17.14 -0.98 -12.26
C ALA A 294 16.26 -0.30 -11.18
N MET A 295 15.11 0.23 -11.60
CA MET A 295 14.06 0.93 -10.84
C MET A 295 14.33 2.40 -10.45
N CYS A 296 13.90 3.28 -11.34
CA CYS A 296 13.79 4.71 -11.11
C CYS A 296 12.39 5.03 -10.52
N GLY A 297 12.34 5.48 -9.26
CA GLY A 297 11.15 6.03 -8.58
C GLY A 297 10.43 5.06 -7.62
N ARG A 298 10.69 5.16 -6.30
CA ARG A 298 10.08 4.32 -5.24
C ARG A 298 8.99 5.08 -4.45
N MET A 299 7.88 5.42 -5.10
CA MET A 299 6.69 5.95 -4.41
C MET A 299 5.43 5.29 -4.96
N LEU A 300 4.68 4.64 -4.08
CA LEU A 300 3.41 4.00 -4.40
C LEU A 300 2.31 4.60 -3.52
N ALA A 301 1.12 4.78 -4.10
CA ALA A 301 -0.05 5.19 -3.34
C ALA A 301 -0.54 4.00 -2.50
N SER A 302 -0.88 4.23 -1.22
CA SER A 302 -1.53 3.19 -0.41
C SER A 302 -2.98 3.01 -0.86
N PRO A 303 -3.55 1.79 -0.82
CA PRO A 303 -4.99 1.64 -0.98
C PRO A 303 -5.71 2.47 0.08
N LEU A 304 -6.60 3.33 -0.39
CA LEU A 304 -7.54 4.08 0.42
C LEU A 304 -8.94 3.84 -0.16
N ALA A 305 -9.89 3.47 0.69
CA ALA A 305 -11.27 3.33 0.25
C ALA A 305 -11.81 4.70 -0.14
N MET A 306 -12.19 4.87 -1.40
CA MET A 306 -13.04 5.96 -1.87
C MET A 306 -14.24 5.34 -2.58
N ARG A 307 -15.44 5.85 -2.30
CA ARG A 307 -16.68 5.25 -2.77
C ARG A 307 -17.04 5.82 -4.15
N ALA A 308 -17.07 4.99 -5.19
CA ALA A 308 -17.61 5.35 -6.51
C ALA A 308 -18.91 4.59 -6.80
N SER A 309 -19.86 5.26 -7.46
CA SER A 309 -21.21 4.74 -7.79
C SER A 309 -21.18 3.75 -8.99
N PRO A 310 -22.08 2.75 -9.09
CA PRO A 310 -22.00 1.68 -10.11
C PRO A 310 -22.50 2.06 -11.51
N HIS A 311 -22.76 3.33 -11.80
CA HIS A 311 -23.39 3.73 -13.06
C HIS A 311 -22.61 4.82 -13.78
N SER A 312 -21.81 4.42 -14.78
CA SER A 312 -21.76 5.02 -16.12
C SER A 312 -20.58 4.49 -16.93
N HIS A 313 -20.86 4.11 -18.17
CA HIS A 313 -19.84 3.93 -19.21
C HIS A 313 -19.20 5.27 -19.52
N VAL A 314 -17.96 5.49 -19.09
CA VAL A 314 -17.13 6.59 -19.58
C VAL A 314 -15.75 6.01 -19.90
N ALA A 315 -15.39 6.08 -21.18
CA ALA A 315 -14.04 5.78 -21.64
C ALA A 315 -13.05 6.68 -20.88
N SER A 316 -12.13 6.08 -20.12
CA SER A 316 -11.13 6.84 -19.37
C SER A 316 -10.11 7.44 -20.32
N PRO A 317 -9.81 8.75 -20.21
CA PRO A 317 -8.72 9.37 -20.96
C PRO A 317 -7.38 8.82 -20.44
N GLN A 318 -6.56 8.33 -21.38
CA GLN A 318 -5.18 7.97 -21.14
C GLN A 318 -4.44 9.17 -20.53
N THR A 319 -3.93 9.03 -19.31
CA THR A 319 -3.04 10.04 -18.70
C THR A 319 -1.61 9.58 -18.94
N PRO A 320 -0.81 10.28 -19.78
CA PRO A 320 0.60 9.98 -19.94
C PRO A 320 1.39 10.65 -18.81
N LEU A 321 2.36 9.96 -18.21
CA LEU A 321 3.40 10.62 -17.40
C LEU A 321 4.77 9.97 -17.64
N LEU A 322 5.62 10.73 -18.32
CA LEU A 322 7.00 10.46 -18.71
C LEU A 322 8.01 10.59 -17.56
N VAL A 323 9.08 9.80 -17.70
CA VAL A 323 10.40 10.02 -17.09
C VAL A 323 11.21 10.98 -17.97
N CYS A 324 11.85 12.00 -17.39
CA CYS A 324 12.91 12.77 -18.06
C CYS A 324 14.24 12.55 -17.31
N SER A 325 15.25 12.09 -18.05
CA SER A 325 16.66 12.27 -17.70
C SER A 325 17.26 13.29 -18.69
N PRO A 326 18.01 14.31 -18.23
CA PRO A 326 18.82 15.12 -19.13
C PRO A 326 20.12 14.35 -19.43
N SER A 327 20.15 13.63 -20.53
CA SER A 327 21.41 13.35 -21.24
C SER A 327 21.76 14.57 -22.08
N ASN A 328 23.00 15.02 -22.00
CA ASN A 328 23.53 16.14 -22.77
C ASN A 328 25.00 15.80 -23.13
N PRO A 329 25.48 16.30 -24.27
CA PRO A 329 25.22 15.81 -25.63
C PRO A 329 26.04 14.56 -26.01
#